data_AF-A0A372NNR8-F1
#
_entry.id   AF-A0A372NNR8-F1
#
_cell.length_a   1.000
_cell.length_b   1.000
_cell.length_c   1.000
_cell.angle_alpha   90.00
_cell.angle_beta   90.00
_cell.angle_gamma   90.00
#
_symmetry.space_group_name_H-M   'P 1'
#
loop_
_entity.id
_entity.type
_entity.pdbx_description
1 polymer ?
#
loop_
_entity_poly.entity_id
_entity_poly.type
_entity_poly.pdbx_seq_one_letter_code
_entity_poly.pdbx_strand_id
1 'polypeptide(L)'
;MTIKFPFLNIKQKPFELFGLCAVVLFILSLVPFKQSSDINFHDTYFVFSIRSLFISCTVLFLFIWMLYLLTNKMSLSSKLSWIHTLATISTIAFLLMLPSGIISLNDSPKRYYAFAEAEQASFLNITTFYSAMAIILIVAQLLFLINIGAGLIKWALRRA
;
A
#
# COMPACT_ATOMS: atom_id res chain seq x y z
N MET A 1 -11.42 -18.03 -27.56
CA MET A 1 -11.74 -16.60 -27.75
C MET A 1 -11.20 -15.85 -26.54
N THR A 2 -10.01 -15.24 -26.65
CA THR A 2 -9.39 -14.49 -25.56
C THR A 2 -9.92 -13.07 -25.57
N ILE A 3 -10.72 -12.72 -24.55
CA ILE A 3 -11.20 -11.35 -24.34
C ILE A 3 -9.97 -10.48 -24.08
N LYS A 4 -9.55 -9.70 -25.08
CA LYS A 4 -8.51 -8.69 -24.91
C LYS A 4 -9.18 -7.43 -24.39
N PHE A 5 -9.05 -7.17 -23.09
CA PHE A 5 -9.41 -5.88 -22.54
C PHE A 5 -8.38 -4.85 -23.05
N PRO A 6 -8.75 -3.90 -23.93
CA PRO A 6 -7.80 -2.96 -24.54
C PRO A 6 -7.16 -2.01 -23.51
N PHE A 7 -7.77 -1.92 -22.32
CA PHE A 7 -7.34 -1.07 -21.21
C PHE A 7 -6.44 -1.79 -20.19
N LEU A 8 -6.22 -3.11 -20.30
CA LEU A 8 -5.43 -3.88 -19.33
C LEU A 8 -4.22 -4.56 -20.02
N ASN A 9 -3.07 -3.88 -20.01
CA ASN A 9 -1.79 -4.35 -20.48
C ASN A 9 -0.72 -4.29 -19.38
N ILE A 10 -0.90 -5.14 -18.36
CA ILE A 10 -0.04 -5.23 -17.18
C ILE A 10 1.44 -5.47 -17.55
N LYS A 11 1.71 -6.27 -18.60
CA LYS A 11 3.08 -6.57 -19.04
C LYS A 11 3.87 -5.30 -19.41
N GLN A 12 3.22 -4.34 -20.04
CA GLN A 12 3.86 -3.09 -20.48
C GLN A 12 3.63 -1.94 -19.50
N LYS A 13 2.50 -1.94 -18.77
CA LYS A 13 2.05 -0.88 -17.87
C LYS A 13 1.75 -1.47 -16.49
N PRO A 14 2.78 -1.72 -15.67
CA PRO A 14 2.59 -2.35 -14.35
C PRO A 14 1.63 -1.57 -13.45
N PHE A 15 1.64 -0.24 -13.54
CA PHE A 15 0.82 0.63 -12.70
C PHE A 15 -0.69 0.39 -12.84
N GLU A 16 -1.17 -0.28 -13.89
CA GLU A 16 -2.58 -0.68 -14.00
C GLU A 16 -3.02 -1.64 -12.88
N LEU A 17 -2.07 -2.32 -12.23
CA LEU A 17 -2.32 -3.09 -11.00
C LEU A 17 -2.87 -2.21 -9.88
N PHE A 18 -2.47 -0.94 -9.77
CA PHE A 18 -3.06 -0.03 -8.78
C PHE A 18 -4.55 0.18 -9.00
N GLY A 19 -4.99 0.35 -10.25
CA GLY A 19 -6.40 0.46 -10.59
C GLY A 19 -7.18 -0.82 -10.24
N LEU A 20 -6.62 -1.99 -10.56
CA LEU A 20 -7.22 -3.28 -10.21
C LEU A 20 -7.33 -3.46 -8.69
N CYS A 21 -6.25 -3.18 -7.95
CA CYS A 21 -6.24 -3.25 -6.49
C CYS A 21 -7.22 -2.24 -5.87
N ALA A 22 -7.35 -1.03 -6.42
CA ALA A 22 -8.33 -0.05 -5.97
C ALA A 22 -9.77 -0.57 -6.12
N VAL A 23 -10.10 -1.19 -7.25
CA VAL A 23 -11.43 -1.80 -7.46
C VAL A 23 -11.69 -2.91 -6.44
N VAL A 24 -10.71 -3.79 -6.19
CA VAL A 24 -10.84 -4.86 -5.19
C VAL A 24 -11.05 -4.28 -3.79
N LEU A 25 -10.23 -3.32 -3.36
CA LEU A 25 -10.36 -2.69 -2.04
C LEU A 25 -11.67 -1.92 -1.89
N PHE A 26 -12.14 -1.28 -2.95
CA PHE A 26 -13.42 -0.59 -2.97
C PHE A 26 -14.57 -1.58 -2.74
N ILE A 27 -14.58 -2.70 -3.47
CA ILE A 27 -15.58 -3.76 -3.30
C ILE A 27 -15.53 -4.32 -1.86
N LEU A 28 -14.34 -4.58 -1.34
CA LEU A 28 -14.16 -5.03 0.04
C LEU A 28 -14.68 -4.00 1.05
N SER A 29 -14.56 -2.70 0.78
CA SER A 29 -15.08 -1.64 1.66
C SER A 29 -16.61 -1.61 1.79
N LEU A 30 -17.33 -2.25 0.86
CA LEU A 30 -18.79 -2.35 0.92
C LEU A 30 -19.25 -3.45 1.89
N VAL A 31 -18.35 -4.36 2.27
CA VAL A 31 -18.65 -5.43 3.23
C VAL A 31 -18.80 -4.84 4.63
N PRO A 32 -19.90 -5.12 5.35
CA PRO A 32 -20.14 -4.57 6.69
C PRO A 32 -19.28 -5.29 7.74
N PHE A 33 -18.06 -4.80 7.93
CA PHE A 33 -17.20 -5.25 9.02
C PHE A 33 -17.62 -4.60 10.35
N LYS A 34 -17.80 -5.41 11.40
CA LYS A 34 -18.15 -4.95 12.75
C LYS A 34 -16.94 -4.53 13.59
N GLN A 35 -15.73 -4.62 13.04
CA GLN A 35 -14.48 -4.38 13.75
C GLN A 35 -14.04 -2.92 13.57
N SER A 36 -13.97 -2.18 14.69
CA SER A 36 -13.34 -0.86 14.79
C SER A 36 -12.01 -0.98 15.52
N SER A 37 -11.04 -0.15 15.11
CA SER A 37 -9.78 0.03 15.81
C SER A 37 -9.77 1.42 16.40
N ASP A 38 -9.60 1.49 17.72
CA ASP A 38 -9.58 2.75 18.45
C ASP A 38 -8.13 3.21 18.59
N ILE A 39 -7.81 4.39 18.07
CA ILE A 39 -6.50 5.02 18.21
C ILE A 39 -6.64 6.17 19.21
N ASN A 40 -5.97 6.05 20.36
CA ASN A 40 -5.88 7.12 21.35
C ASN A 40 -4.79 8.09 20.93
N PHE A 41 -5.15 9.32 20.55
CA PHE A 41 -4.20 10.36 20.21
C PHE A 41 -4.30 11.51 21.21
N HIS A 42 -3.37 11.55 22.18
CA HIS A 42 -3.17 12.65 23.13
C HIS A 42 -4.48 13.32 23.63
N ASP A 43 -5.50 12.55 24.00
CA ASP A 43 -6.84 12.96 24.51
C ASP A 43 -8.00 13.01 23.49
N THR A 44 -7.82 12.56 22.25
CA THR A 44 -8.92 12.33 21.29
C THR A 44 -9.03 10.85 20.91
N TYR A 45 -10.27 10.33 20.95
CA TYR A 45 -10.59 8.99 20.44
C TYR A 45 -10.85 9.06 18.93
N PHE A 46 -9.88 8.62 18.12
CA PHE A 46 -10.12 8.39 16.70
C PHE A 46 -10.56 6.94 16.50
N VAL A 47 -11.86 6.75 16.25
CA VAL A 47 -12.42 5.45 15.88
C VAL A 47 -12.23 5.25 14.38
N PHE A 48 -11.24 4.43 14.00
CA PHE A 48 -11.04 4.03 12.61
C PHE A 48 -11.72 2.69 12.34
N SER A 49 -12.68 2.68 11.42
CA SER A 49 -13.25 1.43 10.92
C SER A 49 -12.34 0.81 9.86
N ILE A 50 -12.26 -0.53 9.80
CA ILE A 50 -11.55 -1.22 8.70
C ILE A 50 -12.11 -0.83 7.32
N ARG A 51 -13.40 -0.46 7.25
CA ARG A 51 -14.02 0.11 6.06
C ARG A 51 -13.38 1.43 5.66
N SER A 52 -13.22 2.37 6.60
CA SER A 52 -12.56 3.66 6.34
C SER A 52 -11.13 3.43 5.84
N LEU A 53 -10.45 2.42 6.38
CA LEU A 53 -9.09 2.05 5.99
C LEU A 53 -9.05 1.54 4.53
N PHE A 54 -9.95 0.64 4.13
CA PHE A 54 -10.05 0.20 2.73
C PHE A 54 -10.40 1.34 1.76
N ILE A 55 -11.27 2.26 2.16
CA ILE A 55 -11.60 3.44 1.35
C ILE A 55 -10.37 4.34 1.19
N SER A 56 -9.63 4.61 2.26
CA SER A 56 -8.39 5.40 2.19
C SER A 56 -7.35 4.77 1.26
N CYS A 57 -7.14 3.45 1.36
CA CYS A 57 -6.22 2.75 0.45
C CYS A 57 -6.72 2.74 -1.00
N THR A 58 -8.04 2.65 -1.23
CA THR A 58 -8.65 2.79 -2.56
C THR A 58 -8.31 4.14 -3.18
N VAL A 59 -8.55 5.23 -2.44
CA VAL A 59 -8.25 6.59 -2.90
C VAL A 59 -6.76 6.76 -3.18
N LEU A 60 -5.89 6.25 -2.31
CA LEU A 60 -4.44 6.30 -2.51
C LEU A 60 -4.00 5.56 -3.79
N PHE A 61 -4.52 4.37 -4.04
CA PHE A 61 -4.21 3.61 -5.25
C PHE A 61 -4.75 4.29 -6.52
N LEU A 62 -5.96 4.85 -6.48
CA LEU A 62 -6.50 5.63 -7.60
C LEU A 62 -5.64 6.87 -7.87
N PHE A 63 -5.19 7.56 -6.82
CA PHE A 63 -4.32 8.72 -6.94
C PHE A 63 -2.98 8.37 -7.61
N ILE A 64 -2.29 7.32 -7.13
CA ILE A 64 -1.03 6.85 -7.73
C ILE A 64 -1.24 6.36 -9.17
N TRP A 65 -2.33 5.63 -9.42
CA TRP A 65 -2.70 5.17 -10.75
C TRP A 65 -2.90 6.34 -11.72
N MET A 66 -3.62 7.37 -11.30
CA MET A 66 -3.84 8.60 -12.08
C MET A 66 -2.53 9.34 -12.36
N LEU A 67 -1.64 9.48 -11.37
CA LEU A 67 -0.32 10.08 -11.59
C LEU A 67 0.46 9.31 -12.66
N TYR A 68 0.43 7.98 -12.63
CA TYR A 68 1.07 7.18 -13.68
C TYR A 68 0.41 7.35 -15.04
N LEU A 69 -0.91 7.44 -15.14
CA LEU A 69 -1.58 7.70 -16.42
C LEU A 69 -1.09 9.01 -17.06
N LEU A 70 -0.87 10.04 -16.24
CA LEU A 70 -0.37 11.34 -16.69
C LEU A 70 1.13 11.30 -17.05
N THR A 71 1.93 10.54 -16.31
CA THR A 71 3.41 10.61 -16.36
C THR A 71 4.10 9.44 -17.06
N ASN A 72 3.39 8.37 -17.40
CA ASN A 72 3.99 7.15 -17.96
C ASN A 72 4.78 7.39 -19.26
N LYS A 73 4.36 8.34 -20.10
CA LYS A 73 5.09 8.72 -21.33
C LYS A 73 6.48 9.31 -21.04
N MET A 74 6.70 9.79 -19.82
CA MET A 74 7.91 10.46 -19.35
C MET A 74 8.66 9.61 -18.32
N SER A 75 8.28 8.34 -18.10
CA SER A 75 8.97 7.46 -17.17
C SER A 75 10.32 7.00 -17.74
N LEU A 76 11.37 7.01 -16.93
CA LEU A 76 12.73 6.62 -17.33
C LEU A 76 12.81 5.14 -17.75
N SER A 77 12.19 4.25 -16.97
CA SER A 77 12.25 2.81 -17.19
C SER A 77 11.00 2.08 -16.71
N SER A 78 10.52 1.14 -17.51
CA SER A 78 9.43 0.23 -17.13
C SER A 78 9.81 -0.67 -15.94
N LYS A 79 11.10 -1.02 -15.78
CA LYS A 79 11.58 -1.84 -14.65
C LYS A 79 11.40 -1.10 -13.31
N LEU A 80 11.69 0.19 -13.26
CA LEU A 80 11.48 1.00 -12.05
C LEU A 80 9.99 1.13 -11.73
N SER A 81 9.14 1.26 -12.75
CA SER A 81 7.68 1.24 -12.55
C SER A 81 7.20 -0.09 -11.98
N TRP A 82 7.76 -1.21 -12.41
CA TRP A 82 7.48 -2.54 -11.84
C TRP A 82 7.89 -2.64 -10.37
N ILE A 83 9.12 -2.23 -10.04
CA ILE A 83 9.63 -2.27 -8.66
C ILE A 83 8.77 -1.41 -7.74
N HIS A 84 8.48 -0.17 -8.12
CA HIS A 84 7.60 0.71 -7.35
C HIS A 84 6.21 0.09 -7.16
N THR A 85 5.59 -0.37 -8.26
CA THR A 85 4.22 -0.92 -8.19
C THR A 85 4.13 -2.11 -7.26
N LEU A 86 5.04 -3.08 -7.41
CA LEU A 86 5.04 -4.28 -6.57
C LEU A 86 5.37 -3.95 -5.11
N ALA A 87 6.37 -3.11 -4.85
CA ALA A 87 6.75 -2.73 -3.49
C ALA A 87 5.62 -2.00 -2.77
N THR A 88 4.94 -1.05 -3.44
CA THR A 88 3.84 -0.30 -2.84
C THR A 88 2.62 -1.19 -2.58
N ILE A 89 2.22 -2.02 -3.55
CA ILE A 89 1.07 -2.92 -3.40
C ILE A 89 1.34 -3.95 -2.29
N SER A 90 2.51 -4.61 -2.30
CA SER A 90 2.83 -5.63 -1.29
C SER A 90 2.89 -5.03 0.11
N THR A 91 3.56 -3.89 0.28
CA THR A 91 3.69 -3.23 1.58
C THR A 91 2.33 -2.83 2.13
N ILE A 92 1.47 -2.20 1.31
CA ILE A 92 0.12 -1.83 1.75
C ILE A 92 -0.72 -3.08 2.04
N ALA A 93 -0.64 -4.13 1.23
CA ALA A 93 -1.34 -5.38 1.49
C ALA A 93 -0.93 -5.99 2.86
N PHE A 94 0.37 -6.04 3.17
CA PHE A 94 0.84 -6.52 4.47
C PHE A 94 0.35 -5.65 5.63
N LEU A 95 0.38 -4.33 5.47
CA LEU A 95 -0.14 -3.40 6.48
C LEU A 95 -1.65 -3.56 6.71
N LEU A 96 -2.43 -3.94 5.70
CA LEU A 96 -3.86 -4.24 5.81
C LEU A 96 -4.17 -5.57 6.51
N MET A 97 -3.30 -6.57 6.35
CA MET A 97 -3.53 -7.93 6.86
C MET A 97 -3.32 -8.06 8.38
N LEU A 98 -2.54 -7.17 8.99
CA LEU A 98 -2.27 -7.19 10.43
C LEU A 98 -3.49 -6.79 11.29
N PRO A 99 -4.09 -5.59 11.13
CA PRO A 99 -5.25 -5.20 11.93
C PRO A 99 -6.50 -6.03 11.64
N SER A 100 -6.59 -6.66 10.46
CA SER A 100 -7.67 -7.59 10.14
C SER A 100 -7.52 -8.96 10.82
N GLY A 101 -6.38 -9.24 11.47
CA GLY A 101 -6.13 -10.50 12.18
C GLY A 101 -5.89 -11.70 11.25
N ILE A 102 -5.71 -11.47 9.93
CA ILE A 102 -5.41 -12.53 8.96
C ILE A 102 -3.96 -13.00 9.14
N ILE A 103 -3.06 -12.07 9.41
CA ILE A 103 -1.68 -12.37 9.79
C ILE A 103 -1.53 -11.95 11.25
N SER A 104 -1.32 -12.92 12.14
CA SER A 104 -0.89 -12.65 13.51
C SER A 104 0.63 -12.85 13.58
N LEU A 105 1.35 -11.80 13.98
CA LEU A 105 2.79 -11.90 14.23
C LEU A 105 3.11 -12.42 15.64
N ASN A 106 2.09 -12.64 16.49
CA ASN A 106 2.25 -13.18 17.82
C ASN A 106 1.09 -14.13 18.18
N ASP A 107 1.40 -15.39 18.49
CA ASP A 107 0.47 -16.38 19.06
C ASP A 107 0.30 -16.21 20.57
N SER A 108 0.18 -14.97 21.08
CA SER A 108 -0.06 -14.79 22.52
C SER A 108 -1.51 -15.17 22.86
N PRO A 109 -1.75 -16.16 23.75
CA PRO A 109 -3.10 -16.51 24.18
C PRO A 109 -3.73 -15.31 24.88
N LYS A 110 -4.97 -14.97 24.52
CA LYS A 110 -5.72 -13.79 25.01
C LYS A 110 -6.00 -13.78 26.53
N ARG A 111 -5.46 -14.70 27.32
CA ARG A 111 -5.70 -14.85 28.76
C ARG A 111 -4.42 -15.36 29.43
N TYR A 112 -4.11 -14.79 30.60
CA TYR A 112 -3.13 -15.18 31.65
C TYR A 112 -2.08 -14.12 32.04
N TYR A 113 -2.42 -13.35 33.08
CA TYR A 113 -1.67 -12.43 33.96
C TYR A 113 -0.16 -12.63 34.26
N ALA A 114 0.64 -13.20 33.36
CA ALA A 114 2.08 -13.35 33.44
C ALA A 114 2.71 -12.90 32.11
N PHE A 115 2.58 -11.59 31.79
CA PHE A 115 2.78 -11.09 30.41
C PHE A 115 3.85 -10.01 30.23
N ALA A 116 4.54 -9.51 31.26
CA ALA A 116 5.39 -8.32 31.08
C ALA A 116 6.52 -8.50 30.04
N GLU A 117 7.26 -9.61 30.05
CA GLU A 117 8.40 -9.83 29.12
C GLU A 117 7.95 -10.30 27.74
N ALA A 118 6.95 -11.19 27.67
CA ALA A 118 6.40 -11.70 26.42
C ALA A 118 5.66 -10.61 25.63
N GLU A 119 4.90 -9.76 26.32
CA GLU A 119 4.19 -8.62 25.72
C GLU A 119 5.18 -7.57 25.20
N GLN A 120 6.27 -7.31 25.94
CA GLN A 120 7.29 -6.36 25.51
C GLN A 120 8.09 -6.85 24.29
N ALA A 121 8.46 -8.14 24.23
CA ALA A 121 9.08 -8.73 23.05
C ALA A 121 8.13 -8.72 21.83
N SER A 122 6.85 -9.04 22.05
CA SER A 122 5.80 -9.03 21.02
C SER A 122 5.58 -7.62 20.42
N PHE A 123 5.62 -6.59 21.27
CA PHE A 123 5.46 -5.20 20.91
C PHE A 123 6.66 -4.65 20.15
N LEU A 124 7.88 -5.01 20.55
CA LEU A 124 9.10 -4.67 19.81
C LEU A 124 9.07 -5.28 18.40
N ASN A 125 8.67 -6.55 18.26
CA ASN A 125 8.57 -7.21 16.96
C ASN A 125 7.56 -6.54 16.02
N ILE A 126 6.37 -6.18 16.52
CA ILE A 126 5.35 -5.48 15.74
C ILE A 126 5.81 -4.08 15.34
N THR A 127 6.43 -3.34 16.27
CA THR A 127 6.94 -1.98 16.01
C THR A 127 8.05 -1.99 14.96
N THR A 128 8.99 -2.93 15.07
CA THR A 128 10.07 -3.12 14.07
C THR A 128 9.51 -3.51 12.71
N PHE A 129 8.46 -4.33 12.66
CA PHE A 129 7.79 -4.66 11.40
C PHE A 129 7.15 -3.42 10.76
N TYR A 130 6.37 -2.63 11.52
CA TYR A 130 5.74 -1.41 11.01
C TYR A 130 6.77 -0.39 10.53
N SER A 131 7.87 -0.20 11.26
CA SER A 131 8.93 0.72 10.84
C SER A 131 9.65 0.25 9.58
N ALA A 132 9.93 -1.06 9.44
CA ALA A 132 10.48 -1.63 8.22
C ALA A 132 9.55 -1.44 7.01
N MET A 133 8.25 -1.70 7.17
CA MET A 133 7.25 -1.47 6.12
C MET A 133 7.16 0.02 5.75
N ALA A 134 7.20 0.93 6.72
CA ALA A 134 7.21 2.37 6.47
C ALA A 134 8.46 2.80 5.66
N ILE A 135 9.65 2.29 6.01
CA ILE A 135 10.89 2.56 5.26
C ILE A 135 10.78 2.05 3.82
N ILE A 136 10.30 0.81 3.62
CA ILE A 136 10.11 0.25 2.28
C ILE A 136 9.15 1.11 1.46
N LEU A 137 8.05 1.57 2.07
CA LEU A 137 7.07 2.42 1.41
C LEU A 137 7.69 3.76 1.00
N ILE A 138 8.48 4.40 1.88
CA ILE A 138 9.19 5.65 1.58
C ILE A 138 10.16 5.44 0.41
N VAL A 139 10.97 4.37 0.45
CA VAL A 139 11.91 4.04 -0.64
C VAL A 139 11.18 3.82 -1.95
N ALA A 140 10.03 3.14 -1.93
CA ALA A 140 9.20 2.96 -3.11
C ALA A 140 8.72 4.30 -3.68
N GLN A 141 8.25 5.23 -2.84
CA GLN A 141 7.83 6.57 -3.29
C GLN A 141 9.00 7.38 -3.87
N LEU A 142 10.20 7.29 -3.28
CA LEU A 142 11.39 7.91 -3.85
C LEU A 142 11.76 7.34 -5.22
N LEU A 143 11.67 6.02 -5.40
CA LEU A 143 11.89 5.38 -6.71
C LEU A 143 10.90 5.88 -7.77
N PHE A 144 9.64 6.09 -7.39
CA PHE A 144 8.63 6.68 -8.27
C PHE A 144 9.03 8.10 -8.73
N LEU A 145 9.41 8.96 -7.77
CA LEU A 145 9.85 10.32 -8.05
C LEU A 145 11.11 10.35 -8.93
N ILE A 146 12.09 9.50 -8.66
CA ILE A 146 13.31 9.37 -9.46
C ILE A 146 12.96 8.93 -10.89
N ASN A 147 12.09 7.94 -11.05
CA ASN A 147 11.72 7.39 -12.36
C ASN A 147 11.04 8.44 -13.25
N ILE A 148 10.15 9.27 -12.66
CA ILE A 148 9.47 10.34 -13.40
C ILE A 148 10.40 11.54 -13.59
N GLY A 149 11.10 11.99 -12.56
CA GLY A 149 11.95 13.18 -12.62
C GLY A 149 13.10 13.01 -13.63
N ALA A 150 13.84 11.90 -13.54
CA ALA A 150 14.91 11.62 -14.50
C ALA A 150 14.38 11.39 -15.92
N GLY A 151 13.21 10.75 -16.04
CA GLY A 151 12.58 10.53 -17.34
C GLY A 151 12.05 11.82 -17.97
N LEU A 152 11.53 12.76 -17.18
CA LEU A 152 11.13 14.10 -17.60
C LEU A 152 12.33 14.91 -18.11
N ILE A 153 13.45 14.92 -17.37
CA ILE A 153 14.69 15.60 -17.81
C ILE A 153 15.15 15.04 -19.15
N LYS A 154 15.22 13.71 -19.28
CA LYS A 154 15.60 13.05 -20.53
C LYS A 154 14.64 13.35 -21.68
N TRP A 155 13.35 13.48 -21.40
CA TRP A 155 12.34 13.82 -22.39
C TRP A 155 12.47 15.28 -22.85
N ALA A 156 12.74 16.21 -21.94
CA ALA A 156 12.95 17.62 -22.26
C ALA A 156 14.21 17.82 -23.12
N LEU A 157 15.32 17.17 -22.77
CA LEU A 157 16.58 17.22 -23.53
C LEU A 157 16.48 16.65 -24.96
N ARG A 158 15.50 15.80 -25.24
CA ARG A 158 15.25 15.28 -26.61
C ARG A 158 14.45 16.23 -27.48
N ARG A 159 13.85 17.26 -26.88
CA ARG A 159 12.98 18.25 -27.56
C ARG A 159 13.63 19.64 -27.67
N ALA A 160 14.70 19.88 -26.92
CA ALA A 160 15.58 21.03 -27.09
C ALA A 160 16.58 20.75 -28.22
#